data_AF-A0A962M1P4-F1
#
_entry.id   AF-A0A962M1P4-F1
#
_cell.length_a   1.000
_cell.length_b   1.000
_cell.length_c   1.000
_cell.angle_alpha   90.00
_cell.angle_beta   90.00
_cell.angle_gamma   90.00
#
_symmetry.space_group_name_H-M   'P 1'
#
loop_
_entity.id
_entity.type
_entity.pdbx_description
1 polymer ?
#
loop_
_entity_poly.entity_id
_entity_poly.type
_entity_poly.pdbx_seq_one_letter_code
_entity_poly.pdbx_strand_id
1 'polypeptide(L)'
;MTASQRESTWVFGYGSLIYKVDFPFLQREVAAIEGWQRRFWQGSHDHRGTPDEPGRVVTLIPAAGSTCKGVAYRVEHEVFEHLDHREKNGY
;
A
#
# COMPACT_ATOMS: atom_id res chain seq x y z
N MET A 1 23.65 -21.79 -17.39
CA MET A 1 23.03 -20.44 -17.34
C MET A 1 21.78 -20.54 -16.49
N THR A 2 21.91 -20.42 -15.17
CA THR A 2 20.75 -20.46 -14.26
C THR A 2 20.14 -19.09 -14.21
N ALA A 3 18.87 -18.97 -14.58
CA ALA A 3 18.10 -17.74 -14.47
C ALA A 3 18.31 -17.15 -13.08
N SER A 4 18.74 -15.88 -13.02
CA SER A 4 18.56 -15.06 -11.83
C SER A 4 17.10 -15.21 -11.44
N GLN A 5 16.83 -15.82 -10.28
CA GLN A 5 15.51 -15.73 -9.67
C GLN A 5 15.31 -14.24 -9.45
N ARG A 6 14.49 -13.60 -10.30
CA ARG A 6 14.10 -12.21 -10.06
C ARG A 6 13.33 -12.24 -8.74
N GLU A 7 13.93 -11.67 -7.70
CA GLU A 7 13.30 -11.63 -6.40
C GLU A 7 11.99 -10.85 -6.54
N SER A 8 10.90 -11.45 -6.07
CA SER A 8 9.57 -10.85 -6.13
C SER A 8 9.06 -10.69 -4.71
N THR A 9 8.41 -9.56 -4.45
CA THR A 9 7.93 -9.17 -3.11
C THR A 9 6.43 -8.96 -3.14
N TRP A 10 5.78 -9.10 -1.98
CA TRP A 10 4.36 -8.80 -1.82
C TRP A 10 4.15 -7.41 -1.22
N VAL A 11 3.33 -6.60 -1.88
CA VAL A 11 2.86 -5.30 -1.40
C VAL A 11 1.41 -5.43 -0.94
N PHE A 12 1.11 -5.02 0.29
CA PHE A 12 -0.25 -5.03 0.81
C PHE A 12 -0.92 -3.66 0.63
N GLY A 13 -1.93 -3.61 -0.22
CA GLY A 13 -2.78 -2.45 -0.44
C GLY A 13 -3.94 -2.39 0.57
N TYR A 14 -3.93 -1.39 1.44
CA TYR A 14 -5.00 -1.13 2.42
C TYR A 14 -5.80 0.16 2.16
N GLY A 15 -5.40 0.96 1.16
CA GLY A 15 -6.07 2.21 0.77
C GLY A 15 -6.51 2.23 -0.68
N SER A 16 -6.11 3.29 -1.41
CA SER A 16 -6.39 3.46 -2.83
C SER A 16 -5.95 2.26 -3.67
N LEU A 17 -4.85 1.59 -3.30
CA LEU A 17 -4.32 0.39 -3.95
C LEU A 17 -5.31 -0.80 -4.00
N ILE A 18 -6.40 -0.77 -3.23
CA ILE A 18 -7.46 -1.79 -3.33
C ILE A 18 -8.18 -1.71 -4.69
N TYR A 19 -8.37 -0.50 -5.22
CA TYR A 19 -9.18 -0.25 -6.43
C TYR A 19 -8.44 0.51 -7.54
N LYS A 20 -7.29 1.14 -7.24
CA LYS A 20 -6.51 1.90 -8.21
C LYS A 20 -5.03 1.54 -8.07
N VAL A 21 -4.52 0.85 -9.08
CA VAL A 21 -3.11 0.48 -9.24
C VAL A 21 -2.63 0.97 -10.59
N ASP A 22 -1.42 1.51 -10.62
CA ASP A 22 -0.73 2.07 -11.79
C ASP A 22 0.71 1.53 -11.92
N PHE A 23 0.96 0.35 -11.36
CA PHE A 23 2.21 -0.39 -11.48
C PHE A 23 1.96 -1.82 -11.97
N PRO A 24 2.93 -2.45 -12.66
CA PRO A 24 2.80 -3.84 -13.08
C PRO A 24 2.91 -4.79 -11.89
N PHE A 25 2.10 -5.84 -11.87
CA PHE A 25 2.13 -6.89 -10.86
C PHE A 25 2.05 -8.27 -11.51
N LEU A 26 2.67 -9.26 -10.87
CA LEU A 26 2.68 -10.66 -11.26
C LEU A 26 1.43 -11.39 -10.79
N GLN A 27 0.89 -11.01 -9.62
CA GLN A 27 -0.29 -11.62 -9.01
C GLN A 27 -1.06 -10.61 -8.16
N ARG A 28 -2.38 -10.80 -8.03
CA ARG A 28 -3.28 -9.99 -7.19
C ARG A 28 -4.22 -10.91 -6.43
N GLU A 29 -4.22 -10.81 -5.11
CA GLU A 29 -5.05 -11.65 -4.23
C GLU A 29 -5.79 -10.81 -3.20
N VAL A 30 -7.02 -11.22 -2.85
CA VAL A 30 -7.68 -10.66 -1.66
C VAL A 30 -6.92 -11.16 -0.43
N ALA A 31 -6.55 -10.25 0.45
CA ALA A 31 -5.68 -10.55 1.59
C ALA A 31 -6.16 -9.87 2.87
N ALA A 32 -5.62 -10.32 4.00
CA ALA A 32 -5.78 -9.67 5.28
C ALA A 32 -4.49 -9.73 6.09
N ILE A 33 -4.26 -8.72 6.93
CA ILE A 33 -3.16 -8.67 7.89
C ILE A 33 -3.72 -8.62 9.32
N GLU A 34 -3.04 -9.28 10.25
CA GLU A 34 -3.40 -9.32 11.66
C GLU A 34 -2.60 -8.31 12.49
N GLY A 35 -3.17 -7.84 13.60
CA GLY A 35 -2.52 -6.88 14.49
C GLY A 35 -2.60 -5.43 13.99
N TRP A 36 -3.37 -5.16 12.93
CA TRP A 36 -3.49 -3.84 12.32
C TRP A 36 -4.94 -3.44 12.11
N GLN A 37 -5.17 -2.13 12.20
CA GLN A 37 -6.47 -1.55 11.95
C GLN A 37 -6.37 -0.32 11.05
N ARG A 38 -7.30 -0.21 10.10
CA ARG A 38 -7.39 0.91 9.17
C ARG A 38 -8.16 2.08 9.78
N ARG A 39 -7.61 3.29 9.63
CA ARG A 39 -8.20 4.54 10.14
C ARG A 39 -7.99 5.70 9.17
N PHE A 40 -8.98 6.58 9.04
CA PHE A 40 -8.89 7.84 8.28
C PHE A 40 -8.17 8.93 9.10
N TRP A 41 -6.94 8.63 9.55
CA TRP A 41 -6.19 9.51 10.47
C TRP A 41 -5.01 10.21 9.81
N GLN A 42 -4.68 9.87 8.56
CA GLN A 42 -3.64 10.55 7.80
C GLN A 42 -4.20 11.80 7.12
N GLY A 43 -3.49 12.92 7.23
CA GLY A 43 -3.84 14.15 6.49
C GLY A 43 -3.46 14.04 5.02
N SER A 44 -4.27 14.61 4.13
CA SER A 44 -3.92 14.76 2.71
C SER A 44 -4.15 16.20 2.27
N HIS A 45 -3.08 16.85 1.83
CA HIS A 45 -3.07 18.26 1.43
C HIS A 45 -3.06 18.46 -0.10
N ASP A 46 -2.99 17.37 -0.86
CA ASP A 46 -2.70 17.34 -2.30
C ASP A 46 -3.67 16.47 -3.12
N HIS A 47 -4.22 15.41 -2.53
CA HIS A 47 -5.08 14.44 -3.21
C HIS A 47 -6.54 14.49 -2.77
N ARG A 48 -6.80 14.70 -1.48
CA ARG A 48 -8.15 14.66 -0.89
C ARG A 48 -8.48 15.87 -0.03
N GLY A 49 -7.66 16.91 -0.12
CA GLY A 49 -7.89 18.22 0.48
C GLY A 49 -6.93 19.23 -0.13
N THR A 50 -6.76 20.35 0.54
CA THR A 50 -5.84 21.43 0.16
C THR A 50 -4.86 21.68 1.31
N PRO A 51 -3.80 22.49 1.10
CA PRO A 51 -2.92 22.89 2.19
C PRO A 51 -3.67 23.54 3.37
N ASP A 52 -4.64 24.41 3.08
CA ASP A 52 -5.42 25.14 4.08
C ASP A 52 -6.56 24.30 4.69
N GLU A 53 -7.12 23.36 3.93
CA GLU A 53 -8.22 22.48 4.35
C GLU A 53 -7.88 21.01 4.04
N PRO A 54 -7.05 20.37 4.89
CA PRO A 54 -6.61 19.00 4.64
C PRO A 54 -7.76 17.99 4.72
N GLY A 55 -7.77 17.08 3.76
CA GLY A 55 -8.61 15.90 3.79
C GLY A 55 -8.07 14.84 4.73
N ARG A 56 -8.83 13.75 4.88
CA ARG A 56 -8.40 12.55 5.60
C ARG A 56 -8.29 11.37 4.65
N VAL A 57 -7.16 10.68 4.70
CA VAL A 57 -6.92 9.40 4.01
C VAL A 57 -6.61 8.30 5.01
N VAL A 58 -6.68 7.06 4.55
CA VAL A 58 -6.48 5.91 5.42
C VAL A 58 -5.01 5.70 5.74
N THR A 59 -4.75 5.25 6.96
CA THR A 59 -3.48 4.68 7.42
C THR A 59 -3.73 3.43 8.26
N LEU A 60 -2.68 2.66 8.52
CA LEU A 60 -2.70 1.52 9.42
C LEU A 60 -2.13 1.92 10.78
N ILE A 61 -2.82 1.51 11.84
CA ILE A 61 -2.33 1.62 13.21
C ILE A 61 -2.20 0.23 13.82
N PRO A 62 -1.20 -0.01 14.69
CA PRO A 62 -1.13 -1.24 15.47
C PRO A 62 -2.38 -1.40 16.34
N ALA A 63 -2.99 -2.58 16.29
CA ALA A 63 -4.18 -2.92 17.04
C ALA A 63 -4.23 -4.44 17.25
N ALA A 64 -3.74 -4.90 18.40
CA ALA A 64 -3.72 -6.32 18.74
C ALA A 64 -5.14 -6.94 18.65
N GLY A 65 -5.23 -8.15 18.12
CA GLY A 65 -6.50 -8.86 17.91
C GLY A 65 -7.37 -8.30 16.77
N SER A 66 -6.91 -7.27 16.05
CA SER A 66 -7.62 -6.75 14.88
C SER A 66 -7.12 -7.40 13.59
N THR A 67 -8.00 -7.43 12.58
CA THR A 67 -7.67 -7.87 11.23
C THR A 67 -8.06 -6.78 10.24
N CYS A 68 -7.14 -6.41 9.35
CA CYS A 68 -7.41 -5.46 8.27
C CYS A 68 -7.45 -6.17 6.91
N LYS A 69 -8.59 -6.08 6.21
CA LYS A 69 -8.77 -6.61 4.86
C LYS A 69 -8.28 -5.63 3.80
N GLY A 70 -7.60 -6.15 2.78
CA GLY A 70 -7.05 -5.41 1.66
C GLY A 70 -6.79 -6.33 0.46
N VAL A 71 -5.79 -5.97 -0.34
CA VAL A 71 -5.35 -6.73 -1.52
C VAL A 71 -3.84 -6.86 -1.46
N ALA A 72 -3.31 -8.05 -1.73
CA ALA A 72 -1.88 -8.28 -1.86
C ALA A 72 -1.50 -8.37 -3.34
N TYR A 73 -0.45 -7.64 -3.73
CA TYR A 73 0.11 -7.66 -5.07
C TYR A 73 1.51 -8.27 -5.02
N ARG A 74 1.77 -9.32 -5.80
CA ARG A 74 3.13 -9.81 -6.01
C ARG A 74 3.76 -9.00 -7.12
N VAL A 75 4.90 -8.38 -6.86
CA VAL A 75 5.59 -7.49 -7.80
C VAL A 75 7.05 -7.90 -7.96
N GLU A 76 7.64 -7.56 -9.09
CA GLU A 76 9.09 -7.65 -9.30
C GLU A 76 9.83 -6.65 -8.38
N HIS A 77 11.08 -6.94 -8.00
CA HIS A 77 11.86 -6.07 -7.12
C HIS A 77 11.93 -4.60 -7.57
N GLU A 78 12.15 -4.36 -8.87
CA GLU A 78 12.24 -3.01 -9.45
C GLU A 78 10.95 -2.19 -9.25
N VAL A 79 9.78 -2.85 -9.28
CA VAL A 79 8.49 -2.20 -9.03
C VAL A 79 8.38 -1.80 -7.56
N PHE A 80 8.87 -2.65 -6.66
CA PHE A 80 8.88 -2.34 -5.23
C PHE A 80 9.76 -1.12 -4.94
N GLU A 81 10.96 -1.05 -5.50
CA GLU A 81 11.83 0.12 -5.37
C GLU A 81 11.14 1.39 -5.88
N HIS A 82 10.47 1.32 -7.03
CA HIS A 82 9.72 2.47 -7.55
C HIS A 82 8.59 2.93 -6.62
N LEU A 83 7.88 1.99 -5.98
CA LEU A 83 6.81 2.32 -5.02
C LEU A 83 7.34 2.97 -3.76
N ASP A 84 8.50 2.55 -3.26
CA ASP A 84 9.16 3.17 -2.11
C ASP A 84 9.46 4.66 -2.35
N HIS A 85 9.83 5.02 -3.58
CA HIS A 85 10.03 6.42 -3.96
C HIS A 85 8.74 7.25 -4.01
N ARG A 86 7.61 6.63 -4.37
CA ARG A 86 6.33 7.33 -4.56
C ARG A 86 5.66 7.71 -3.24
N GLU A 87 5.77 6.88 -2.23
CA GLU A 87 5.05 7.07 -0.95
C GLU A 87 5.72 8.09 0.00
N LYS A 88 6.87 8.67 -0.39
CA LYS A 88 7.66 9.64 0.41
C LYS A 88 6.91 10.91 0.85
N ASN A 89 5.72 11.19 0.32
CA ASN A 89 4.91 12.35 0.72
C ASN A 89 3.87 12.01 1.82
N GLY A 90 3.92 10.82 2.41
CA GLY A 90 2.97 10.44 3.47
C GLY A 90 3.32 9.19 4.28
N TYR A 91 4.41 8.50 3.96
CA TYR A 91 4.99 7.38 4.71
C TYR A 91 6.51 7.48 4.78
#